data_AF-A0A2M6X0Y9-F1
#
_entry.id   AF-A0A2M6X0Y9-F1
#
_cell.length_a   1.000
_cell.length_b   1.000
_cell.length_c   1.000
_cell.angle_alpha   90.00
_cell.angle_beta   90.00
_cell.angle_gamma   90.00
#
_symmetry.space_group_name_H-M   'P 1'
#
loop_
_entity.id
_entity.type
_entity.pdbx_description
1 polymer ?
#
loop_
_entity_poly.entity_id
_entity_poly.type
_entity_poly.pdbx_seq_one_letter_code
_entity_poly.pdbx_strand_id
1 'polypeptide(L)' 'MAAQHEWCQNQGYLTVSTKTQNRFKAMLILNIKHGFEIVATDPTDKDGMKILMEKKMKAHPASLQARVAEL' A
#
# COMPACT_ATOMS: atom_id res chain seq x y z
N MET A 1 4.33 8.94 -5.19
CA MET A 1 4.07 8.14 -3.97
C MET A 1 3.61 9.00 -2.79
N ALA A 2 4.05 10.26 -2.62
CA ALA A 2 3.67 11.07 -1.45
C ALA A 2 2.17 11.46 -1.40
N ALA A 3 1.64 12.11 -2.46
CA ALA A 3 0.27 12.63 -2.46
C ALA A 3 -0.82 11.56 -2.25
N GLN A 4 -0.69 10.38 -2.87
CA GLN A 4 -1.62 9.28 -2.67
C GLN A 4 -1.59 8.77 -1.22
N HIS A 5 -0.39 8.63 -0.65
CA HIS A 5 -0.23 8.17 0.73
C HIS A 5 -0.76 9.19 1.74
N GLU A 6 -0.54 10.47 1.50
CA GLU A 6 -1.07 11.56 2.32
C GLU A 6 -2.61 11.60 2.27
N TRP A 7 -3.19 11.47 1.07
CA TRP A 7 -4.64 11.33 0.93
C TRP A 7 -5.15 10.10 1.71
N CYS A 8 -4.51 8.94 1.57
CA CYS A 8 -4.89 7.75 2.32
C CYS A 8 -4.82 7.95 3.83
N GLN A 9 -3.79 8.63 4.32
CA GLN A 9 -3.64 8.98 5.74
C GLN A 9 -4.75 9.90 6.22
N ASN A 10 -5.08 10.94 5.45
CA ASN A 10 -6.12 11.90 5.79
C ASN A 10 -7.51 11.24 5.82
N GLN A 11 -7.76 10.25 4.98
CA GLN A 11 -8.99 9.44 4.99
C GLN A 11 -9.00 8.36 6.09
N GLY A 12 -7.93 8.19 6.86
CA GLY A 12 -7.86 7.21 7.94
C GLY A 12 -7.62 5.76 7.49
N TYR A 13 -7.16 5.55 6.26
CA TYR A 13 -6.79 4.20 5.82
C TYR A 13 -5.57 3.70 6.60
N LEU A 14 -5.65 2.45 7.08
CA LEU A 14 -4.61 1.83 7.91
C LEU A 14 -3.54 1.11 7.09
N THR A 15 -3.86 0.72 5.85
CA THR A 15 -2.98 -0.06 4.98
C THR A 15 -3.17 0.39 3.54
N VAL A 16 -2.06 0.51 2.81
CA VAL A 16 -2.05 0.70 1.35
C VAL A 16 -1.49 -0.56 0.72
N SER A 17 -2.17 -1.08 -0.29
CA SER A 17 -1.80 -2.31 -0.98
C SER A 17 -1.45 -2.01 -2.43
N THR A 18 -0.50 -2.75 -2.98
CA THR A 18 -0.17 -2.71 -4.42
C THR A 18 0.08 -4.10 -4.94
N LYS A 19 -0.35 -4.36 -6.18
CA LYS A 19 -0.12 -5.61 -6.89
C LYS A 19 0.86 -5.36 -8.02
N THR A 20 1.90 -6.16 -8.09
CA THR A 20 2.89 -6.10 -9.16
C THR A 20 3.25 -7.51 -9.63
N GLN A 21 4.19 -7.62 -10.57
CA GLN A 21 4.68 -8.89 -11.08
C GLN A 21 6.21 -8.90 -11.01
N ASN A 22 6.80 -10.09 -10.88
CA ASN A 22 8.25 -10.24 -10.78
C ASN A 22 9.04 -9.65 -11.97
N ARG A 23 8.41 -9.59 -13.16
CA ARG A 23 9.03 -8.96 -14.35
C ARG A 23 9.25 -7.44 -14.17
N PHE A 24 8.47 -6.76 -13.34
CA PHE A 24 8.59 -5.31 -13.10
C PHE A 24 9.53 -5.00 -11.94
N LYS A 25 10.81 -5.41 -12.08
CA LYS A 25 11.82 -5.27 -11.02
C LYS A 25 11.97 -3.84 -10.48
N ALA A 26 11.88 -2.83 -11.36
CA ALA A 26 11.95 -1.43 -10.95
C ALA A 26 10.79 -1.04 -10.00
N MET A 27 9.58 -1.56 -10.23
CA MET A 27 8.43 -1.33 -9.36
C MET A 27 8.56 -2.04 -8.02
N LEU A 28 9.11 -3.26 -8.01
CA LEU A 28 9.41 -3.97 -6.77
C LEU A 28 10.40 -3.19 -5.91
N ILE A 29 11.50 -2.73 -6.50
CA ILE A 29 12.51 -1.93 -5.80
C ILE A 29 11.92 -0.63 -5.28
N LEU A 30 11.09 0.06 -6.10
CA LEU A 30 10.41 1.29 -5.70
C LEU A 30 9.52 1.05 -4.47
N ASN A 31 8.69 0.00 -4.50
CA ASN A 31 7.79 -0.33 -3.41
C ASN A 31 8.56 -0.67 -2.12
N ILE A 32 9.61 -1.50 -2.22
CA ILE A 32 10.47 -1.85 -1.07
C ILE A 32 11.09 -0.59 -0.47
N LYS A 33 11.67 0.29 -1.30
CA LYS A 33 12.25 1.57 -0.85
C LYS A 33 11.23 2.49 -0.16
N HIS A 34 9.95 2.35 -0.45
CA HIS A 34 8.88 3.12 0.17
C HIS A 34 8.22 2.43 1.37
N GLY A 35 8.76 1.30 1.83
CA GLY A 35 8.31 0.60 3.04
C GLY A 35 7.11 -0.31 2.81
N PHE A 36 6.95 -0.83 1.58
CA PHE A 36 6.02 -1.92 1.33
C PHE A 36 6.70 -3.27 1.57
N GLU A 37 5.99 -4.17 2.21
CA GLU A 37 6.38 -5.56 2.48
C GLU A 37 5.63 -6.50 1.57
N ILE A 38 6.27 -7.60 1.15
CA ILE A 38 5.59 -8.65 0.37
C ILE A 38 4.73 -9.46 1.35
N VAL A 39 3.42 -9.52 1.11
CA VAL A 39 2.47 -10.25 1.97
C VAL A 39 1.90 -11.50 1.31
N ALA A 40 1.90 -11.56 -0.03
CA ALA A 40 1.48 -12.74 -0.77
C ALA A 40 2.14 -12.81 -2.16
N THR A 41 2.31 -14.04 -2.65
CA THR A 41 2.75 -14.33 -4.02
C THR A 41 1.82 -15.35 -4.66
N ASP A 42 1.45 -15.10 -5.91
CA ASP A 42 0.61 -15.98 -6.72
C ASP A 42 1.38 -16.34 -8.00
N PRO A 43 1.88 -17.59 -8.12
CA PRO A 43 2.51 -18.06 -9.34
C PRO A 43 1.45 -18.28 -10.41
N THR A 44 1.17 -17.24 -11.19
CA THR A 44 0.25 -17.33 -12.32
C THR A 44 1.00 -17.83 -13.57
N ASP A 45 0.56 -18.95 -14.14
CA ASP A 45 1.24 -19.66 -15.24
C ASP A 45 1.35 -18.86 -16.55
N LYS A 46 0.54 -17.81 -16.75
CA LYS A 46 0.49 -17.03 -18.01
C LYS A 46 1.16 -15.67 -17.97
N ASP A 47 1.14 -14.97 -16.84
CA ASP A 47 1.60 -13.56 -16.74
C ASP A 47 2.81 -13.37 -15.80
N GLY A 48 3.36 -14.47 -15.28
CA GLY A 48 4.42 -14.48 -14.28
C GLY A 48 3.90 -14.34 -12.84
N MET A 49 4.80 -14.49 -11.87
CA MET A 49 4.47 -14.41 -10.44
C MET A 49 3.94 -13.02 -10.08
N LYS A 50 2.66 -12.97 -9.67
CA LYS A 50 2.04 -11.80 -9.05
C LYS A 50 2.50 -11.69 -7.61
N ILE A 51 2.73 -10.46 -7.17
CA ILE A 51 3.24 -10.13 -5.84
C ILE A 51 2.32 -9.06 -5.27
N LEU A 52 1.68 -9.37 -4.14
CA LEU A 52 0.92 -8.41 -3.34
C LEU A 52 1.86 -7.83 -2.29
N MET A 53 1.92 -6.50 -2.23
CA MET A 53 2.71 -5.79 -1.25
C MET A 53 1.83 -4.84 -0.45
N GLU A 54 2.10 -4.71 0.84
CA GLU A 54 1.37 -3.84 1.75
C GLU A 54 2.29 -2.91 2.51
N LYS A 55 1.80 -1.71 2.80
CA LYS A 55 2.42 -0.75 3.69
C LYS A 55 1.42 -0.34 4.76
N LYS A 56 1.82 -0.44 6.02
CA LYS A 56 1.05 0.11 7.15
C LYS A 56 1.18 1.63 7.17
N MET A 57 0.05 2.30 7.34
CA MET A 57 0.00 3.76 7.42
C MET A 57 0.04 4.18 8.88
N LYS A 58 0.84 5.21 9.17
CA LYS A 58 0.79 5.89 10.46
C LYS A 58 -0.55 6.62 10.57
N ALA A 59 -1.20 6.52 11.73
CA ALA A 59 -2.41 7.28 12.01
C ALA A 59 -2.11 8.77 11.89
N HIS A 60 -2.95 9.50 11.15
CA HIS A 60 -2.88 10.95 11.10
C HIS A 60 -3.81 11.54 12.17
N PRO A 61 -3.37 12.51 12.99
CA PRO A 61 -4.22 13.09 14.04
C PRO A 61 -5.56 13.64 13.51
N ALA A 62 -5.57 14.18 12.29
CA ALA A 62 -6.78 14.70 11.65
C ALA A 62 -7.81 13.61 11.28
N SER A 63 -7.37 12.39 10.96
CA SER A 63 -8.29 11.29 10.62
C SER A 63 -8.99 10.70 11.85
N LEU A 64 -8.51 11.01 13.07
CA LEU A 64 -9.16 10.61 14.32
C LEU A 64 -10.34 11.53 14.68
N GLN A 65 -10.30 12.80 14.27
CA GLN A 65 -11.36 13.77 14.57
C GLN A 65 -12.60 13.57 13.68
N ALA A 66 -12.42 13.11 12.44
CA ALA A 66 -13.54 12.86 11.51
C ALA A 66 -14.51 11.77 11.99
N ARG A 67 -14.04 10.78 12.78
CA ARG A 67 -14.86 9.67 13.27
C ARG A 67 -15.73 10.01 14.48
N VAL A 68 -15.49 11.13 15.15
CA VAL A 68 -16.27 11.58 16.33
C VAL A 68 -17.47 12.44 15.92
N ALA A 69 -17.45 13.03 14.72
CA ALA A 69 -18.52 13.89 14.21
C ALA A 69 -19.70 13.13 13.56
N GLU A 70 -19.62 11.81 13.45
CA GLU A 70 -20.66 10.93 12.89
C GLU A 70 -21.42 10.10 13.95
N LEU A 71 -21.24 10.42 15.25
CA LEU A 71 -21.95 9.84 16.40
C LEU A 71 -22.78 10.90 17.12
#